data_AF-A0A4S8M4F5-F1
#
_entry.id   AF-A0A4S8M4F5-F1
#
_cell.length_a   1.000
_cell.length_b   1.000
_cell.length_c   1.000
_cell.angle_alpha   90.00
_cell.angle_beta   90.00
_cell.angle_gamma   90.00
#
_symmetry.space_group_name_H-M   'P 1'
#
loop_
_entity.id
_entity.type
_entity.pdbx_description
1 polymer ?
#
loop_
_entity_poly.entity_id
_entity_poly.type
_entity_poly.pdbx_seq_one_letter_code
_entity_poly.pdbx_strand_id
1 'polypeptide(L)'
;IIQILLENGADPNVQGGKYGTALQAASYKGKKVLVELLLEKGADPNVQGGEHGTALRAASLIGNQAIVELLLEKGADPNHTCQGGFYGTALQAASGSYTGSLAIVELLLERGADPNHICQGGIYGTALQAA
;
A
#
# COMPACT_ATOMS: atom_id res chain seq x y z
N ILE A 1 -19.64 6.43 11.31
CA ILE A 1 -19.31 5.07 11.79
C ILE A 1 -17.82 4.94 12.09
N ILE A 2 -16.91 5.02 11.10
CA ILE A 2 -15.45 4.91 11.35
C ILE A 2 -14.99 5.84 12.49
N GLN A 3 -15.33 7.13 12.40
CA GLN A 3 -14.97 8.11 13.41
C GLN A 3 -15.47 7.73 14.82
N ILE A 4 -16.72 7.29 14.93
CA ILE A 4 -17.32 6.84 16.20
C ILE A 4 -16.53 5.65 16.78
N LEU A 5 -16.12 4.69 15.95
CA LEU A 5 -15.35 3.53 16.40
C LEU A 5 -13.96 3.96 16.93
N LEU A 6 -13.27 4.85 16.21
CA LEU A 6 -11.97 5.36 16.62
C LEU A 6 -12.07 6.20 17.90
N GLU A 7 -13.11 7.02 18.04
CA GLU A 7 -13.38 7.80 19.26
C GLU A 7 -13.72 6.91 20.47
N ASN A 8 -14.21 5.68 20.24
CA ASN A 8 -14.48 4.68 21.29
C ASN A 8 -13.30 3.70 21.50
N GLY A 9 -12.09 4.06 21.04
CA GLY A 9 -10.87 3.31 21.35
C GLY A 9 -10.56 2.14 20.43
N ALA A 10 -11.20 2.04 19.26
CA ALA A 10 -10.76 1.09 18.24
C ALA A 10 -9.33 1.43 17.78
N ASP A 11 -8.43 0.46 17.86
CA ASP A 11 -7.05 0.61 17.38
C ASP A 11 -7.01 0.46 15.85
N PRO A 12 -6.57 1.49 15.10
CA PRO A 12 -6.54 1.46 13.64
C PRO A 12 -5.51 0.47 13.05
N ASN A 13 -4.59 -0.05 13.88
CA ASN A 13 -3.52 -0.96 13.47
C ASN A 13 -3.84 -2.44 13.68
N VAL A 14 -5.02 -2.75 14.24
CA VAL A 14 -5.46 -4.14 14.39
C VAL A 14 -5.49 -4.84 13.04
N GLN A 15 -4.78 -5.96 12.96
CA GLN A 15 -4.72 -6.81 11.78
C GLN A 15 -5.82 -7.86 11.82
N GLY A 16 -6.45 -8.12 10.67
CA GLY A 16 -7.40 -9.22 10.52
C GLY A 16 -8.14 -9.25 9.19
N GLY A 17 -8.77 -10.39 8.91
CA GLY A 17 -9.59 -10.58 7.72
C GLY A 17 -8.83 -10.48 6.39
N LYS A 18 -9.57 -10.27 5.31
CA LYS A 18 -9.04 -10.31 3.93
C LYS A 18 -8.00 -9.22 3.65
N TYR A 19 -8.22 -8.02 4.16
CA TYR A 19 -7.41 -6.85 3.80
C TYR A 19 -6.24 -6.59 4.76
N GLY A 20 -6.27 -7.14 5.99
CA GLY A 20 -5.31 -6.85 7.05
C GLY A 20 -5.80 -5.71 7.95
N THR A 21 -5.38 -4.46 7.71
CA THR A 21 -5.78 -3.28 8.48
C THR A 21 -6.89 -2.47 7.79
N ALA A 22 -7.50 -1.56 8.53
CA ALA A 22 -8.45 -0.59 7.97
C ALA A 22 -7.80 0.29 6.89
N LEU A 23 -6.52 0.65 7.07
CA LEU A 23 -5.77 1.49 6.14
C LEU A 23 -5.54 0.76 4.80
N GLN A 24 -5.13 -0.51 4.84
CA GLN A 24 -4.96 -1.34 3.64
C GLN A 24 -6.30 -1.48 2.87
N ALA A 25 -7.41 -1.70 3.57
CA ALA A 25 -8.74 -1.77 2.97
C ALA A 25 -9.16 -0.43 2.32
N ALA A 26 -8.91 0.70 3.00
CA ALA A 26 -9.23 2.03 2.48
C ALA A 26 -8.41 2.38 1.23
N SER A 27 -7.11 2.05 1.22
CA SER A 27 -6.22 2.24 0.09
C SER A 27 -6.64 1.43 -1.12
N TYR A 28 -6.93 0.13 -0.94
CA TYR A 28 -7.43 -0.72 -2.04
C TYR A 28 -8.78 -0.25 -2.60
N LYS A 29 -9.65 0.30 -1.75
CA LYS A 29 -10.96 0.82 -2.18
C LYS A 29 -10.91 2.25 -2.73
N GLY A 30 -9.72 2.86 -2.82
CA GLY A 30 -9.55 4.22 -3.35
C GLY A 30 -10.18 5.31 -2.49
N LYS A 31 -10.37 5.09 -1.19
CA LYS A 31 -11.08 6.03 -0.29
C LYS A 31 -10.12 7.03 0.34
N LYS A 32 -9.63 8.00 -0.44
CA LYS A 32 -8.62 8.99 0.01
C LYS A 32 -8.95 9.66 1.35
N VAL A 33 -10.17 10.18 1.52
CA VAL A 33 -10.59 10.83 2.78
C VAL A 33 -10.51 9.88 3.99
N LEU A 34 -10.80 8.59 3.77
CA LEU A 34 -10.70 7.59 4.84
C LEU A 34 -9.24 7.23 5.13
N VAL A 35 -8.38 7.17 4.11
CA VAL A 35 -6.94 6.98 4.27
C VAL A 35 -6.35 8.11 5.11
N GLU A 36 -6.68 9.36 4.79
CA GLU A 36 -6.25 10.55 5.53
C GLU A 36 -6.69 10.49 6.99
N LEU A 37 -7.98 10.24 7.25
CA LEU A 37 -8.51 10.10 8.61
C LEU A 37 -7.79 9.01 9.41
N LEU A 38 -7.51 7.85 8.81
CA LEU A 38 -6.85 6.75 9.49
C LEU A 38 -5.40 7.10 9.84
N LEU A 39 -4.67 7.73 8.93
CA LEU A 39 -3.30 8.20 9.16
C LEU A 39 -3.26 9.27 10.26
N GLU A 40 -4.21 10.21 10.27
CA GLU A 40 -4.37 11.21 11.35
C GLU A 40 -4.65 10.58 12.72
N LYS A 41 -5.29 9.41 12.74
CA LYS A 41 -5.59 8.64 13.96
C LYS A 41 -4.51 7.64 14.33
N GLY A 42 -3.33 7.72 13.70
CA GLY A 42 -2.16 6.92 14.07
C GLY A 42 -2.10 5.54 13.42
N ALA A 43 -2.79 5.33 12.29
CA ALA A 43 -2.57 4.14 11.48
C ALA A 43 -1.13 4.15 10.92
N ASP A 44 -0.40 3.06 11.11
CA ASP A 44 0.93 2.85 10.57
C ASP A 44 0.82 2.38 9.10
N PRO A 45 1.33 3.15 8.12
CA PRO A 45 1.24 2.79 6.71
C PRO A 45 2.09 1.57 6.31
N ASN A 46 3.03 1.17 7.17
CA ASN A 46 3.97 0.08 6.93
C ASN A 46 3.51 -1.26 7.51
N VAL A 47 2.36 -1.29 8.20
CA VAL A 47 1.79 -2.55 8.67
C VAL A 47 1.61 -3.51 7.50
N GLN A 48 1.99 -4.76 7.73
CA GLN A 48 1.84 -5.84 6.77
C GLN A 48 0.61 -6.67 7.09
N GLY A 49 -0.10 -7.10 6.06
CA GLY A 49 -1.18 -8.06 6.24
C GLY A 49 -2.10 -8.15 5.03
N GLY A 50 -3.04 -9.10 5.13
CA GLY A 50 -4.03 -9.33 4.09
C GLY A 50 -3.46 -9.70 2.73
N GLU A 51 -4.33 -9.68 1.73
CA GLU A 51 -4.01 -10.10 0.36
C GLU A 51 -3.03 -9.17 -0.36
N HIS A 52 -3.01 -7.88 0.01
CA HIS A 52 -2.30 -6.84 -0.75
C HIS A 52 -0.97 -6.40 -0.11
N GLY A 53 -0.67 -6.82 1.11
CA GLY A 53 0.57 -6.47 1.82
C GLY A 53 0.44 -5.16 2.57
N THR A 54 1.04 -4.07 2.08
CA THR A 54 0.97 -2.75 2.72
C THR A 54 -0.12 -1.88 2.12
N ALA A 55 -0.46 -0.77 2.80
CA ALA A 55 -1.39 0.22 2.28
C ALA A 55 -0.89 0.85 0.96
N LEU A 56 0.43 1.08 0.86
CA LEU A 56 1.07 1.63 -0.33
C LEU A 56 0.91 0.70 -1.53
N ARG A 57 1.19 -0.59 -1.34
CA ARG A 57 1.00 -1.61 -2.39
C ARG A 57 -0.44 -1.71 -2.87
N ALA A 58 -1.40 -1.72 -1.94
CA ALA A 58 -2.81 -1.74 -2.28
C ALA A 58 -3.21 -0.56 -3.18
N ALA A 59 -2.72 0.64 -2.87
CA ALA A 59 -2.96 1.85 -3.66
C ALA A 59 -2.24 1.81 -5.02
N SER A 60 -1.01 1.33 -5.06
CA SER A 60 -0.22 1.15 -6.29
C SER A 60 -0.87 0.16 -7.25
N LEU A 61 -1.37 -0.97 -6.74
CA LEU A 61 -2.05 -2.01 -7.53
C LEU A 61 -3.28 -1.46 -8.26
N ILE A 62 -4.08 -0.61 -7.61
CA ILE A 62 -5.30 -0.06 -8.22
C ILE A 62 -5.03 1.18 -9.08
N GLY A 63 -3.81 1.71 -9.09
CA GLY A 63 -3.47 2.91 -9.85
C GLY A 63 -3.93 4.23 -9.22
N ASN A 64 -4.09 4.31 -7.89
CA ASN A 64 -4.55 5.54 -7.23
C ASN A 64 -3.38 6.43 -6.79
N GLN A 65 -2.88 7.26 -7.70
CA GLN A 65 -1.74 8.15 -7.48
C GLN A 65 -1.91 9.05 -6.25
N ALA A 66 -3.10 9.64 -6.05
CA ALA A 66 -3.33 10.56 -4.94
C ALA A 66 -3.24 9.89 -3.55
N ILE A 67 -3.51 8.59 -3.46
CA ILE A 67 -3.32 7.82 -2.23
C ILE A 67 -1.86 7.39 -2.08
N VAL A 68 -1.19 7.02 -3.18
CA VAL A 68 0.24 6.70 -3.18
C VAL A 68 1.07 7.89 -2.67
N GLU A 69 0.83 9.09 -3.21
CA GLU A 69 1.48 10.33 -2.76
C GLU A 69 1.29 10.56 -1.26
N LEU A 70 0.04 10.50 -0.79
CA LEU A 70 -0.32 10.70 0.62
C LEU A 70 0.37 9.68 1.54
N LEU A 71 0.41 8.39 1.16
CA LEU A 71 1.05 7.36 1.97
C LEU A 71 2.56 7.56 2.07
N LEU A 72 3.21 7.93 0.96
CA LEU A 72 4.64 8.22 0.94
C LEU A 72 4.96 9.48 1.79
N GLU A 73 4.11 10.52 1.72
CA GLU A 73 4.22 11.71 2.57
C GLU A 73 4.06 11.39 4.07
N LYS A 74 3.27 10.36 4.40
CA LYS A 74 3.04 9.89 5.77
C LYS A 74 4.00 8.78 6.20
N GLY A 75 5.09 8.57 5.47
CA GLY A 75 6.19 7.69 5.88
C GLY A 75 6.03 6.22 5.49
N ALA A 76 5.20 5.92 4.48
CA ALA A 76 5.22 4.60 3.87
C ALA A 76 6.58 4.33 3.21
N ASP A 77 7.18 3.18 3.51
CA ASP A 77 8.43 2.74 2.90
C ASP A 77 8.16 2.13 1.51
N PRO A 78 8.66 2.74 0.41
CA PRO A 78 8.46 2.23 -0.94
C PRO A 78 9.14 0.88 -1.19
N ASN A 79 10.14 0.52 -0.38
CA ASN A 79 10.90 -0.73 -0.47
C ASN A 79 10.43 -1.79 0.51
N HIS A 80 9.32 -1.56 1.21
CA HIS A 80 8.83 -2.52 2.20
C HIS A 80 8.49 -3.87 1.53
N THR A 81 9.22 -4.91 1.94
CA THR A 81 9.04 -6.29 1.45
C THR A 81 8.03 -7.04 2.27
N CYS A 82 7.26 -7.94 1.66
CA CYS A 82 6.32 -8.80 2.37
C CYS A 82 6.72 -10.28 2.36
N GLN A 83 5.95 -11.05 3.13
CA GLN A 83 5.73 -12.47 2.91
C GLN A 83 4.30 -12.65 2.33
N GLY A 84 4.18 -13.15 1.10
CA GLY A 84 2.88 -13.52 0.48
C GLY A 84 2.19 -12.45 -0.40
N GLY A 85 1.13 -12.85 -1.11
CA GLY A 85 0.45 -12.05 -2.15
C GLY A 85 1.09 -12.17 -3.54
N PHE A 86 0.53 -11.51 -4.55
CA PHE A 86 1.02 -11.58 -5.95
C PHE A 86 2.24 -10.69 -6.22
N TYR A 87 2.27 -9.49 -5.63
CA TYR A 87 3.35 -8.51 -5.80
C TYR A 87 4.16 -8.42 -4.52
N GLY A 88 5.47 -8.22 -4.59
CA GLY A 88 6.36 -8.13 -3.44
C GLY A 88 6.61 -6.71 -2.94
N THR A 89 6.56 -5.72 -3.83
CA THR A 89 6.79 -4.30 -3.53
C THR A 89 5.71 -3.40 -4.15
N ALA A 90 5.65 -2.13 -3.72
CA ALA A 90 4.76 -1.14 -4.31
C ALA A 90 5.07 -0.93 -5.80
N LEU A 91 6.35 -0.95 -6.15
CA LEU A 91 6.80 -0.80 -7.53
C LEU A 91 6.37 -1.98 -8.40
N GLN A 92 6.54 -3.22 -7.93
CA GLN A 92 6.02 -4.41 -8.64
C GLN A 92 4.50 -4.33 -8.84
N ALA A 93 3.75 -3.89 -7.81
CA ALA A 93 2.30 -3.75 -7.89
C ALA A 93 1.86 -2.68 -8.90
N ALA A 94 2.58 -1.56 -8.99
CA ALA A 94 2.33 -0.53 -9.99
C ALA A 94 2.66 -1.01 -11.41
N SER A 95 3.77 -1.74 -11.58
CA SER A 95 4.23 -2.28 -12.86
C SER A 95 3.29 -3.34 -13.43
N GLY A 96 2.81 -4.28 -12.60
CA GLY A 96 1.89 -5.35 -13.03
C GLY A 96 0.41 -4.98 -12.99
N SER A 97 0.07 -3.73 -12.65
CA SER A 97 -1.33 -3.29 -12.65
C SER A 97 -1.87 -3.24 -14.08
N TYR A 98 -3.09 -3.76 -14.28
CA TYR A 98 -3.82 -3.65 -15.56
C TYR A 98 -4.08 -2.20 -16.00
N THR A 99 -3.95 -1.23 -15.08
CA THR A 99 -4.07 0.21 -15.38
C THR A 99 -2.73 0.93 -15.47
N GLY A 100 -1.61 0.19 -15.41
CA GLY A 100 -0.24 0.61 -15.68
C GLY A 100 0.00 2.11 -15.51
N SER A 101 -0.08 2.61 -14.27
CA SER A 101 0.08 4.04 -14.03
C SER A 101 1.57 4.39 -14.05
N LEU A 102 2.08 4.74 -15.24
CA LEU A 102 3.44 5.23 -15.44
C LEU A 102 3.81 6.30 -14.41
N ALA A 103 2.88 7.22 -14.11
CA ALA A 103 3.05 8.24 -13.08
C ALA A 103 3.32 7.69 -11.67
N ILE A 104 2.72 6.54 -11.30
CA ILE A 104 2.99 5.90 -10.00
C ILE A 104 4.35 5.22 -10.01
N VAL A 105 4.75 4.61 -11.12
CA VAL A 105 6.09 4.02 -11.27
C VAL A 105 7.15 5.11 -11.14
N GLU A 106 7.00 6.21 -11.86
CA GLU A 106 7.88 7.39 -11.78
C GLU A 106 7.93 7.94 -10.35
N LEU A 107 6.77 8.18 -9.74
CA LEU A 107 6.67 8.66 -8.36
C LEU A 107 7.38 7.73 -7.36
N LEU A 108 7.18 6.41 -7.46
CA LEU A 108 7.83 5.47 -6.55
C LEU A 108 9.35 5.50 -6.71
N LEU A 109 9.85 5.56 -7.95
CA LEU A 109 11.29 5.68 -8.23
C LEU A 109 11.87 7.00 -7.68
N GLU A 110 11.16 8.11 -7.87
CA GLU A 110 11.54 9.41 -7.29
C GLU A 110 11.61 9.39 -5.77
N ARG A 111 10.75 8.59 -5.13
CA ARG A 111 10.72 8.41 -3.67
C ARG A 111 11.66 7.31 -3.18
N GLY A 112 12.51 6.77 -4.06
CA GLY A 112 13.58 5.85 -3.68
C GLY A 112 13.21 4.37 -3.73
N ALA A 113 12.16 3.98 -4.45
CA ALA A 113 11.90 2.58 -4.75
C ALA A 113 13.04 1.98 -5.59
N ASP A 114 13.57 0.84 -5.17
CA ASP A 114 14.62 0.13 -5.90
C ASP A 114 13.98 -0.81 -6.96
N PRO A 115 14.21 -0.56 -8.28
CA PRO A 115 13.68 -1.40 -9.35
C PRO A 115 14.22 -2.83 -9.36
N ASN A 116 15.38 -3.05 -8.74
CA ASN A 116 16.02 -4.35 -8.61
C ASN A 116 15.73 -5.01 -7.26
N HIS A 117 14.87 -4.42 -6.43
CA HIS A 117 14.55 -5.00 -5.14
C HIS A 117 13.86 -6.35 -5.31
N ILE A 118 14.50 -7.40 -4.79
CA ILE A 118 13.98 -8.76 -4.83
C ILE A 118 13.24 -9.02 -3.53
N CYS A 119 11.93 -9.24 -3.62
CA CYS A 119 11.10 -9.60 -2.49
C CYS A 119 11.00 -11.13 -2.38
N GLN A 120 11.10 -11.67 -1.16
CA GLN A 120 10.87 -13.10 -0.90
C GLN A 120 9.37 -13.48 -0.95
N GLY A 121 8.48 -12.49 -0.87
CA GLY A 121 7.04 -12.63 -1.12
C GLY A 121 6.63 -12.06 -2.49
N GLY A 122 5.53 -12.58 -3.07
CA GLY A 122 5.16 -12.29 -4.46
C GLY A 122 5.47 -13.46 -5.38
N ILE A 123 4.84 -13.49 -6.56
CA ILE A 123 5.18 -14.45 -7.62
C ILE A 123 6.23 -13.89 -8.60
N TYR A 124 6.51 -12.59 -8.51
CA TYR A 124 7.48 -11.88 -9.35
C TYR A 124 8.76 -11.57 -8.55
N GLY A 125 9.91 -11.67 -9.20
CA GLY A 125 11.20 -11.33 -8.57
C GLY A 125 11.44 -9.82 -8.52
N THR A 126 11.44 -9.15 -9.68
CA THR A 126 11.68 -7.69 -9.82
C THR A 126 10.46 -6.95 -10.39
N ALA A 127 10.48 -5.62 -10.33
CA ALA A 127 9.44 -4.79 -10.96
C ALA A 127 9.38 -4.99 -12.48
N LEU A 128 10.54 -5.17 -13.12
CA LEU A 128 10.61 -5.45 -14.56
C LEU A 128 9.98 -6.79 -14.94
N GLN A 129 10.06 -7.79 -14.07
CA GLN A 129 9.42 -9.10 -14.30
C GLN A 129 7.90 -9.07 -14.05
N ALA A 130 7.42 -8.07 -13.31
CA ALA A 130 6.00 -7.89 -13.03
C ALA A 130 5.26 -7.07 -14.11
N ALA A 131 5.99 -6.27 -14.89
CA ALA A 131 5.47 -5.49 -16.04
C ALA A 131 5.10 -6.39 -17.21
#